data_AF-D3AT00-F1
#
_entry.id   AF-D3AT00-F1
#
_cell.length_a   1.000
_cell.length_b   1.000
_cell.length_c   1.000
_cell.angle_alpha   90.00
_cell.angle_beta   90.00
_cell.angle_gamma   90.00
#
_symmetry.space_group_name_H-M   'P 1'
#
loop_
_entity.id
_entity.type
_entity.pdbx_description
1 polymer ?
#
loop_
_entity_poly.entity_id
_entity_poly.type
_entity_poly.pdbx_seq_one_letter_code
_entity_poly.pdbx_strand_id
1 'polypeptide(L)' 'MKMNTNAIQWKNGLKDGIPICLGYFAVSFTFGIMASGAGLSPWQAVVMSFTNLTSAGQFAALGIIAAKAPF' A
#
# COMPACT_ATOMS: atom_id res chain seq x y z
N MET A 1 3.87 40.36 13.65
CA MET A 1 5.04 39.45 13.69
C MET A 1 4.71 38.23 12.82
N LYS A 2 5.16 38.20 11.55
CA LYS A 2 4.99 37.03 10.68
C LYS A 2 5.99 35.97 11.16
N MET A 3 5.56 35.05 12.02
CA MET A 3 6.33 33.82 12.26
C MET A 3 6.57 33.15 10.90
N ASN A 4 7.75 32.60 10.66
CA ASN A 4 8.05 31.84 9.45
C ASN A 4 7.18 30.57 9.41
N THR A 5 5.93 30.73 8.98
CA THR A 5 4.83 29.76 9.02
C THR A 5 5.18 28.48 8.24
N ASN A 6 5.93 28.60 7.15
CA ASN A 6 6.23 27.47 6.26
C ASN A 6 7.00 26.33 6.95
N ALA A 7 8.00 26.65 7.76
CA ALA A 7 8.81 25.62 8.44
C ALA A 7 8.03 24.87 9.52
N ILE A 8 7.14 25.58 10.23
CA ILE A 8 6.27 24.99 11.25
C ILE A 8 5.19 24.12 10.59
N GLN A 9 4.61 24.58 9.48
CA GLN A 9 3.63 23.80 8.69
C GLN A 9 4.25 22.53 8.10
N TRP A 10 5.47 22.59 7.58
CA TRP A 10 6.20 21.39 7.11
C TRP A 10 6.45 20.39 8.24
N LYS A 11 6.85 20.87 9.42
CA LYS A 11 7.11 20.00 10.58
C LYS A 11 5.82 19.35 11.09
N ASN A 12 4.71 20.08 11.08
CA ASN A 12 3.39 19.54 11.43
C ASN A 12 2.91 18.54 10.37
N GLY A 13 3.01 18.88 9.09
CA GLY A 13 2.67 17.97 7.99
C GLY A 13 3.49 16.67 8.01
N LEU A 14 4.76 16.72 8.41
CA LEU A 14 5.56 15.50 8.65
C LEU A 14 5.07 14.71 9.86
N LYS A 15 4.75 15.36 10.99
CA LYS A 15 4.19 14.68 12.17
C LYS A 15 2.87 13.99 11.87
N ASP A 16 2.04 14.61 11.04
CA ASP A 16 0.72 14.08 10.66
C ASP A 16 0.84 13.03 9.54
N GLY A 17 1.82 13.19 8.63
CA GLY A 17 2.08 12.26 7.53
C GLY A 17 2.74 10.95 7.95
N ILE A 18 3.58 10.94 9.00
CA ILE A 18 4.21 9.72 9.53
C ILE A 18 3.19 8.63 9.87
N PRO A 19 2.14 8.87 10.68
CA PRO A 19 1.14 7.83 10.98
C PRO A 19 0.36 7.38 9.74
N ILE A 20 0.12 8.24 8.77
CA ILE A 20 -0.53 7.87 7.50
C ILE A 20 0.37 6.93 6.67
N CYS A 21 1.65 7.28 6.52
CA CYS A 21 2.65 6.45 5.86
C CYS A 21 2.81 5.10 6.56
N LEU A 22 2.86 5.08 7.90
CA LEU A 22 2.93 3.84 8.67
C LEU A 22 1.69 2.95 8.45
N GLY A 23 0.50 3.54 8.34
CA GLY A 23 -0.71 2.81 7.97
C GLY A 23 -0.60 2.15 6.59
N TYR A 24 -0.16 2.89 5.57
CA TYR A 24 0.03 2.36 4.22
C TYR A 24 1.16 1.31 4.14
N PHE A 25 2.20 1.49 4.95
CA PHE A 25 3.29 0.52 5.08
C PHE A 25 2.81 -0.80 5.68
N ALA A 26 1.97 -0.76 6.73
CA ALA A 26 1.35 -1.95 7.29
C ALA A 26 0.48 -2.70 6.26
N VAL A 27 -0.31 -1.96 5.47
CA VAL A 27 -1.15 -2.52 4.39
C VAL A 27 -0.31 -3.24 3.33
N SER A 28 0.91 -2.79 3.06
CA SER A 28 1.82 -3.44 2.10
C SER A 28 2.25 -4.84 2.57
N PHE A 29 2.44 -5.05 3.87
CA PHE A 29 2.71 -6.39 4.42
C PHE A 29 1.51 -7.31 4.28
N THR A 30 0.30 -6.82 4.56
CA THR A 30 -0.93 -7.60 4.38
C THR A 30 -1.09 -8.06 2.92
N PHE A 31 -0.82 -7.16 1.97
CA PHE A 31 -0.82 -7.51 0.55
C PHE A 31 0.21 -8.60 0.22
N GLY A 32 1.45 -8.46 0.70
CA GLY A 32 2.50 -9.47 0.45
C GLY A 32 2.17 -10.85 1.04
N ILE A 33 1.59 -10.89 2.24
CA ILE A 33 1.14 -12.14 2.88
C ILE A 33 0.00 -12.77 2.07
N MET A 34 -0.99 -11.98 1.65
CA MET A 34 -2.09 -12.50 0.84
C MET A 34 -1.64 -12.94 -0.56
N ALA A 35 -0.68 -12.25 -1.18
CA ALA A 35 -0.11 -12.65 -2.47
C ALA A 35 0.63 -13.98 -2.37
N SER A 36 1.42 -14.17 -1.31
CA SER A 36 2.07 -15.43 -1.00
C SER A 36 1.05 -16.55 -0.75
N GLY A 37 -0.02 -16.27 0.00
CA GLY A 37 -1.11 -17.22 0.24
C GLY A 37 -1.92 -17.59 -1.02
N ALA A 38 -2.01 -16.67 -1.98
CA ALA A 38 -2.59 -16.90 -3.30
C ALA A 38 -1.65 -17.67 -4.26
N GLY A 39 -0.42 -18.00 -3.82
CA GLY A 39 0.56 -18.73 -4.62
C GLY A 39 1.35 -17.88 -5.62
N LEU A 40 1.29 -16.54 -5.52
CA LEU A 40 2.10 -15.65 -6.35
C LEU A 40 3.52 -15.55 -5.79
N SER A 41 4.50 -15.59 -6.69
CA SER A 41 5.87 -15.26 -6.33
C SER A 41 5.99 -13.78 -5.91
N PRO A 42 6.97 -13.43 -5.04
CA PRO A 42 7.20 -12.03 -4.65
C PRO A 42 7.41 -11.11 -5.85
N TRP A 43 8.02 -11.61 -6.92
CA TRP A 43 8.23 -10.86 -8.16
C TRP A 43 6.92 -10.54 -8.88
N GLN A 44 6.00 -11.50 -8.96
CA GLN A 44 4.68 -11.28 -9.55
C GLN A 44 3.84 -10.30 -8.72
N ALA A 45 3.94 -10.37 -7.38
CA ALA A 45 3.29 -9.42 -6.50
C ALA A 45 3.81 -7.99 -6.73
N VAL A 46 5.13 -7.81 -6.88
CA VAL A 46 5.75 -6.51 -7.19
C VAL A 46 5.29 -5.98 -8.56
N VAL A 47 5.30 -6.81 -9.59
CA VAL A 47 4.82 -6.42 -10.94
C VAL A 47 3.34 -6.02 -10.87
N MET A 48 2.51 -6.76 -10.13
CA MET A 48 1.09 -6.46 -9.97
C MET A 48 0.87 -5.14 -9.23
N SER A 49 1.66 -4.84 -8.19
CA SER A 49 1.60 -3.55 -7.50
C SER A 49 2.09 -2.39 -8.37
N PHE A 50 3.03 -2.64 -9.27
CA PHE A 50 3.58 -1.64 -10.18
C PHE A 50 2.62 -1.29 -11.33
N THR A 51 1.88 -2.28 -11.85
CA THR A 51 0.93 -2.08 -12.95
C THR A 51 -0.46 -1.65 -12.49
N ASN A 52 -0.85 -2.01 -11.26
CA ASN A 52 -2.14 -1.63 -10.69
C ASN A 52 -1.95 -0.69 -9.50
N LEU A 53 -1.91 0.62 -9.73
CA LEU A 53 -1.67 1.63 -8.68
C LEU A 53 -2.84 1.74 -7.66
N THR A 54 -3.98 1.10 -7.91
CA THR A 54 -5.14 1.15 -7.03
C THR A 54 -5.09 0.03 -5.98
N SER A 55 -4.80 0.38 -4.73
CA SER A 55 -4.71 -0.57 -3.60
C SER A 55 -5.92 -1.51 -3.50
N ALA A 56 -7.16 -1.02 -3.65
CA ALA A 56 -8.37 -1.85 -3.59
C ALA A 56 -8.46 -2.91 -4.70
N GLY A 57 -7.99 -2.58 -5.91
CA GLY A 57 -7.99 -3.51 -7.04
C GLY A 57 -6.99 -4.65 -6.87
N GLN A 58 -5.84 -4.38 -6.23
CA GLN A 58 -4.84 -5.40 -5.94
C GLN A 58 -5.39 -6.46 -4.96
N PHE A 59 -6.11 -6.02 -3.94
CA PHE A 59 -6.76 -6.91 -2.98
C PHE A 59 -7.88 -7.75 -3.60
N ALA A 60 -8.73 -7.15 -4.45
CA ALA A 60 -9.76 -7.89 -5.17
C ALA A 60 -9.18 -8.95 -6.14
N ALA A 61 -8.12 -8.59 -6.88
CA ALA A 61 -7.42 -9.50 -7.78
C ALA A 61 -6.79 -10.67 -7.03
N LEU A 62 -6.13 -10.42 -5.89
CA LEU A 62 -5.60 -11.48 -5.03
C LEU A 62 -6.70 -12.44 -4.55
N GLY A 63 -7.88 -11.92 -4.19
CA GLY A 63 -9.02 -12.74 -3.80
C GLY A 63 -9.48 -13.70 -4.90
N ILE A 64 -9.55 -13.23 -6.15
CA ILE A 64 -9.92 -14.04 -7.31
C ILE A 64 -8.83 -15.11 -7.61
N ILE A 65 -7.56 -14.71 -7.56
CA ILE A 65 -6.43 -15.63 -7.79
C ILE A 65 -6.38 -16.71 -6.69
N ALA A 66 -6.55 -16.32 -5.42
CA ALA A 66 -6.56 -17.24 -4.28
C ALA A 66 -7.73 -18.23 -4.33
N ALA A 67 -8.90 -17.79 -4.81
CA ALA A 67 -10.05 -18.65 -4.99
C ALA A 67 -9.85 -19.73 -6.07
N LYS A 68 -8.69 -19.76 -6.76
CA LYS A 68 -8.46 -20.55 -7.98
C LYS A 68 -9.67 -20.43 -8.90
N ALA A 69 -10.19 -19.21 -9.07
CA ALA A 69 -11.46 -18.98 -9.73
C ALA A 69 -11.45 -19.76 -11.06
N PRO A 70 -12.31 -20.78 -11.20
CA PRO A 70 -12.42 -21.49 -12.45
C PRO A 70 -12.96 -20.46 -13.43
N PHE A 71 -12.27 -20.29 -14.52
CA PHE A 71 -12.90 -19.76 -15.73
C PHE A 71 -14.21 -20.51 -15.99
#